data_AF-A0A955GTF7-F1
#
_entry.id   AF-A0A955GTF7-F1
#
_cell.length_a   1.000
_cell.length_b   1.000
_cell.length_c   1.000
_cell.angle_alpha   90.00
_cell.angle_beta   90.00
_cell.angle_gamma   90.00
#
_symmetry.space_group_name_H-M   'P 1'
#
loop_
_entity.id
_entity.type
_entity.pdbx_description
1 polymer ?
#
loop_
_entity_poly.entity_id
_entity_poly.type
_entity_poly.pdbx_seq_one_letter_code
_entity_poly.pdbx_strand_id
1 'polypeptide(L)' 'MSKKYLPKYQKLTAKLLSARLEAGLTQVEAGKKLRKPQAYLSKIERGERGVDAVELAEFAKLYGKPLDYFLN' A
#
# COMPACT_ATOMS: atom_id res chain seq x y z
N MET A 1 6.17 8.26 -18.63
CA MET A 1 5.14 7.21 -18.51
C MET A 1 4.71 7.10 -17.05
N SER A 2 3.40 7.03 -16.77
CA SER A 2 2.90 6.83 -15.40
C SER A 2 3.34 5.45 -14.88
N LYS A 3 3.82 5.39 -13.62
CA LYS A 3 4.29 4.15 -12.97
C LYS A 3 3.21 3.04 -12.92
N LYS A 4 1.94 3.41 -13.12
CA LYS A 4 0.76 2.54 -13.21
C LYS A 4 0.88 1.35 -14.18
N TYR A 5 1.65 1.48 -15.26
CA TYR A 5 1.75 0.46 -16.31
C TYR A 5 2.92 -0.52 -16.16
N LEU A 6 3.77 -0.35 -15.14
CA LEU A 6 4.86 -1.29 -14.88
C LEU A 6 4.29 -2.54 -14.17
N PRO A 7 4.41 -3.76 -14.75
CA PRO A 7 3.81 -4.98 -14.19
C PRO A 7 4.21 -5.25 -12.73
N LYS A 8 5.46 -4.95 -12.37
CA LYS A 8 5.97 -5.10 -10.99
C LYS A 8 5.27 -4.16 -9.99
N TYR A 9 4.93 -2.94 -10.41
CA TYR A 9 4.21 -1.99 -9.56
C TYR A 9 2.77 -2.43 -9.32
N GLN A 10 2.11 -3.01 -10.32
CA GLN A 10 0.75 -3.55 -10.18
C GLN A 10 0.68 -4.68 -9.15
N LYS A 11 1.71 -5.54 -9.09
CA LYS A 11 1.79 -6.61 -8.09
C LYS A 11 1.92 -6.03 -6.67
N LEU A 12 2.78 -5.04 -6.46
CA LEU A 12 2.94 -4.38 -5.16
C LEU A 12 1.65 -3.70 -4.70
N THR A 13 0.98 -2.94 -5.58
CA THR A 13 -0.24 -2.21 -5.22
C THR A 13 -1.40 -3.15 -4.92
N ALA A 14 -1.51 -4.27 -5.66
CA ALA A 14 -2.50 -5.32 -5.37
C ALA A 14 -2.27 -5.93 -3.98
N LYS A 15 -1.03 -6.21 -3.61
CA LYS A 15 -0.70 -6.76 -2.29
C LYS A 15 -0.96 -5.77 -1.15
N LEU A 16 -0.68 -4.49 -1.34
CA LEU A 16 -1.01 -3.44 -0.37
C LEU A 16 -2.52 -3.34 -0.15
N LEU A 17 -3.30 -3.40 -1.24
CA LEU A 17 -4.76 -3.44 -1.17
C LEU A 17 -5.25 -4.69 -0.40
N SER A 18 -4.78 -5.88 -0.77
CA SER A 18 -5.17 -7.14 -0.12
C SER A 18 -4.81 -7.14 1.37
N ALA A 19 -3.59 -6.76 1.73
CA ALA A 19 -3.15 -6.70 3.12
C ALA A 19 -3.98 -5.72 3.96
N ARG A 20 -4.38 -4.57 3.39
CA ARG A 20 -5.27 -3.62 4.07
C ARG A 20 -6.64 -4.23 4.34
N LEU A 21 -7.22 -4.90 3.35
CA LEU A 21 -8.54 -5.53 3.47
C LEU A 21 -8.51 -6.70 4.47
N GLU A 22 -7.46 -7.52 4.44
CA GLU A 22 -7.25 -8.61 5.40
C GLU A 22 -7.06 -8.10 6.83
N ALA A 23 -6.45 -6.92 7.00
CA ALA A 23 -6.36 -6.23 8.28
C ALA A 23 -7.70 -5.58 8.73
N GLY A 24 -8.76 -5.68 7.92
CA GLY A 24 -10.08 -5.15 8.23
C GLY A 24 -10.15 -3.62 8.22
N LEU A 25 -9.25 -2.94 7.51
CA LEU A 25 -9.14 -1.48 7.53
C LEU A 25 -9.72 -0.85 6.26
N THR A 26 -10.50 0.21 6.41
CA THR A 26 -10.80 1.13 5.31
C THR A 26 -9.57 1.97 4.95
N GLN A 27 -9.57 2.60 3.77
CA GLN A 27 -8.51 3.56 3.39
C GLN A 27 -8.45 4.77 4.35
N VAL A 28 -9.59 5.18 4.93
CA VAL A 28 -9.66 6.27 5.92
C VAL A 28 -8.98 5.86 7.22
N GLU A 29 -9.28 4.66 7.74
CA GLU A 29 -8.70 4.17 8.98
C GLU A 29 -7.20 3.89 8.85
N ALA A 30 -6.78 3.26 7.74
CA ALA A 30 -5.37 3.06 7.46
C ALA A 30 -4.63 4.41 7.34
N GLY A 31 -5.23 5.39 6.66
CA GLY A 31 -4.67 6.74 6.57
C GLY A 31 -4.52 7.41 7.93
N LYS A 32 -5.55 7.35 8.78
CA LYS A 32 -5.47 7.88 10.15
C LYS A 32 -4.32 7.24 10.94
N LYS A 33 -4.18 5.91 10.87
CA LYS A 33 -3.11 5.17 11.57
C LYS A 33 -1.71 5.48 11.04
N LEU A 34 -1.57 5.76 9.75
CA LEU A 34 -0.31 6.15 9.09
C LEU A 34 -0.06 7.66 9.09
N ARG A 35 -0.97 8.47 9.63
CA ARG A 35 -0.95 9.94 9.54
C ARG A 35 -0.88 10.42 8.08
N LYS A 36 -1.62 9.76 7.19
CA LYS A 36 -1.75 10.11 5.77
C LYS A 36 -3.23 10.36 5.41
N PRO A 37 -3.54 11.27 4.47
CA PRO A 37 -4.90 11.43 3.95
C PRO A 37 -5.40 10.15 3.27
N GLN A 38 -6.72 9.87 3.30
CA GLN A 38 -7.30 8.72 2.56
C GLN A 38 -6.92 8.73 1.07
N ALA A 39 -6.88 9.92 0.44
CA ALA A 39 -6.50 10.07 -0.97
C ALA A 39 -5.07 9.57 -1.27
N TYR A 40 -4.18 9.61 -0.28
CA TYR A 40 -2.82 9.08 -0.41
C TYR A 40 -2.83 7.57 -0.62
N LEU A 41 -3.61 6.84 0.20
CA LEU A 41 -3.79 5.39 0.12
C LEU A 41 -4.47 5.02 -1.20
N SER A 42 -5.49 5.79 -1.55
CA SER A 42 -6.22 5.63 -2.80
C SER A 42 -5.31 5.74 -4.04
N LYS A 43 -4.40 6.72 -4.06
CA LYS A 43 -3.43 6.89 -5.16
C LYS A 43 -2.41 5.75 -5.22
N ILE A 44 -1.99 5.21 -4.07
CA ILE A 44 -1.11 4.04 -4.01
C ILE A 44 -1.85 2.82 -4.57
N GLU A 45 -3.05 2.53 -4.08
CA GLU A 45 -3.82 1.35 -4.50
C GLU A 45 -4.25 1.39 -5.97
N ARG A 46 -4.36 2.58 -6.56
CA ARG A 46 -4.56 2.76 -8.02
C ARG A 46 -3.28 2.77 -8.85
N GLY A 47 -2.10 2.68 -8.23
CA GLY A 47 -0.81 2.74 -8.91
C GLY A 47 -0.44 4.12 -9.46
N GLU A 48 -1.12 5.17 -9.01
CA GLU A 48 -0.83 6.57 -9.37
C GLU A 48 0.34 7.13 -8.56
N ARG A 49 0.63 6.53 -7.40
CA ARG A 49 1.75 6.89 -6.53
C ARG A 49 2.54 5.64 -6.15
N GLY A 50 3.87 5.73 -6.22
CA GLY A 50 4.75 4.70 -5.67
C GLY A 50 4.76 4.70 -4.14
N VAL A 51 5.42 3.70 -3.58
CA VAL A 51 5.70 3.56 -2.14
C VAL A 51 7.21 3.39 -2.02
N ASP A 52 7.85 4.16 -1.14
CA ASP A 52 9.27 3.96 -0.82
C ASP A 52 9.47 2.88 0.25
N ALA A 53 10.72 2.53 0.54
CA ALA A 53 11.04 1.44 1.45
C ALA A 53 10.61 1.71 2.91
N VAL A 54 10.64 2.98 3.35
CA VAL A 54 10.25 3.36 4.72
C VAL A 54 8.74 3.26 4.85
N GLU A 55 8.01 3.80 3.88
CA GLU A 55 6.56 3.69 3.82
C GLU A 55 6.11 2.23 3.75
N LEU A 56 6.80 1.40 2.97
CA LEU A 56 6.48 -0.02 2.85
C LEU A 56 6.61 -0.76 4.19
N ALA A 57 7.62 -0.39 4.99
CA ALA A 57 7.79 -0.94 6.34
C ALA A 57 6.65 -0.50 7.29
N GLU A 58 6.18 0.75 7.19
CA GLU A 58 5.01 1.23 7.95
C GLU A 58 3.73 0.47 7.57
N PHE A 59 3.51 0.27 6.28
CA PHE A 59 2.39 -0.53 5.76
C PHE A 59 2.45 -1.98 6.25
N ALA A 60 3.62 -2.61 6.16
CA ALA A 60 3.85 -3.98 6.60
C ALA A 60 3.51 -4.15 8.08
N LYS A 61 4.00 -3.24 8.93
CA LYS A 61 3.70 -3.22 10.37
C LYS A 61 2.21 -3.02 10.63
N LEU A 62 1.57 -2.06 9.95
CA LEU A 62 0.15 -1.78 10.15
C LEU A 62 -0.75 -2.94 9.72
N TYR A 63 -0.43 -3.60 8.62
CA TYR A 63 -1.25 -4.67 8.04
C TYR A 63 -0.88 -6.06 8.59
N GLY A 64 0.09 -6.16 9.50
CA GLY A 64 0.49 -7.43 10.09
C GLY A 64 1.11 -8.40 9.08
N LYS A 65 1.83 -7.87 8.08
CA LYS A 65 2.53 -8.66 7.06
C LYS A 65 4.03 -8.50 7.18
N PRO A 66 4.83 -9.56 6.96
CA PRO A 66 6.27 -9.42 6.82
C PRO A 66 6.60 -8.66 5.52
N LEU A 67 7.77 -8.02 5.44
CA LEU A 67 8.12 -7.15 4.31
C LEU A 67 8.25 -7.93 2.98
N ASP A 68 8.73 -9.17 3.07
CA ASP A 68 8.88 -10.11 1.95
C ASP A 68 7.54 -10.43 1.26
N TYR A 69 6.43 -10.40 2.00
CA TYR A 69 5.08 -10.52 1.45
C TYR A 69 4.85 -9.50 0.34
N PHE A 70 5.40 -8.29 0.41
CA PHE A 70 5.20 -7.26 -0.60
C PHE A 70 6.18 -7.35 -1.78
N LEU A 71 7.33 -8.00 -1.60
CA LEU A 71 8.43 -8.01 -2.58
C LEU A 71 8.42 -9.24 -3.50
N ASN A 72 7.80 -10.36 -3.09
CA ASN A 72 7.93 -11.65 -3.79
C ASN A 72 6.82 -11.99 -4.79
#